data_AF-A0A0F3IGI3-F1
#
_entry.id   AF-A0A0F3IGI3-F1
#
_cell.length_a   1.000
_cell.length_b   1.000
_cell.length_c   1.000
_cell.angle_alpha   90.00
_cell.angle_beta   90.00
_cell.angle_gamma   90.00
#
_symmetry.space_group_name_H-M   'P 1'
#
loop_
_entity.id
_entity.type
_entity.pdbx_description
1 polymer ?
#
loop_
_entity_poly.entity_id
_entity_poly.type
_entity_poly.pdbx_seq_one_letter_code
_entity_poly.pdbx_strand_id
1 'polypeptide(L)'
;MAMLIQYPQLQKILRQHPVDLAEFEFSGAEKFKEIFNHIVTLRSDSPAILLEDYRGHSDELIIKQLAALVIDVPAEGLEAEFMGAIDKLLAESRDYRFKRLSNKLEKTGLNEEEKKEFTRLSMMK
;
A
#
# COMPACT_ATOMS: atom_id res chain seq x y z
N MET A 1 6.49 -1.36 0.73
CA MET A 1 6.57 -2.84 0.73
C MET A 1 7.87 -3.36 1.33
N ALA A 2 9.05 -2.95 0.82
CA ALA A 2 10.34 -3.43 1.33
C ALA A 2 10.51 -3.30 2.86
N MET A 3 10.11 -2.16 3.45
CA MET A 3 10.14 -1.98 4.91
C MET A 3 9.34 -3.05 5.67
N LEU A 4 8.15 -3.42 5.20
CA LEU A 4 7.31 -4.42 5.86
C LEU A 4 7.89 -5.84 5.76
N ILE A 5 8.62 -6.12 4.66
CA ILE A 5 9.30 -7.40 4.44
C ILE A 5 10.55 -7.51 5.32
N GLN A 6 11.36 -6.45 5.37
CA GLN A 6 12.61 -6.41 6.14
C GLN A 6 12.39 -6.23 7.64
N TYR A 7 11.29 -5.57 8.02
CA TYR A 7 10.92 -5.28 9.40
C TYR A 7 9.47 -5.70 9.70
N PRO A 8 9.18 -7.02 9.79
CA PRO A 8 7.82 -7.51 9.95
C PRO A 8 7.13 -7.05 11.25
N GLN A 9 7.90 -6.59 12.25
CA GLN A 9 7.35 -5.97 13.46
C GLN A 9 6.48 -4.72 13.18
N LEU A 10 6.62 -4.09 12.01
CA LEU A 10 5.76 -3.00 11.53
C LEU A 10 4.28 -3.43 11.39
N GLN A 11 3.98 -4.72 11.38
CA GLN A 11 2.60 -5.20 11.49
C GLN A 11 1.93 -4.75 12.79
N LYS A 12 2.68 -4.45 13.85
CA LYS A 12 2.13 -3.93 15.12
C LYS A 12 1.51 -2.55 14.93
N ILE A 13 2.20 -1.64 14.23
CA ILE A 13 1.66 -0.29 13.96
C ILE A 13 0.45 -0.36 13.01
N LEU A 14 0.44 -1.30 12.05
CA LEU A 14 -0.72 -1.53 11.17
C LEU A 14 -1.97 -2.04 11.92
N ARG A 15 -1.81 -2.71 13.06
CA ARG A 15 -2.96 -3.10 13.91
C ARG A 15 -3.51 -1.94 14.72
N GLN A 16 -2.64 -1.00 15.10
CA GLN A 16 -3.02 0.22 15.82
C GLN A 16 -3.63 1.25 14.86
N HIS A 17 -3.16 1.29 13.62
CA HIS A 17 -3.62 2.16 12.54
C HIS A 17 -3.97 1.32 11.31
N PRO A 18 -5.17 0.70 11.29
CA PRO A 18 -5.61 -0.10 10.16
C PRO A 18 -5.65 0.73 8.88
N VAL A 19 -5.07 0.18 7.83
CA VAL A 19 -5.06 0.78 6.49
C VAL A 19 -6.19 0.17 5.67
N ASP A 20 -7.06 1.00 5.12
CA ASP A 20 -8.08 0.53 4.18
C ASP A 20 -7.45 0.27 2.81
N LEU A 21 -7.21 -1.01 2.51
CA LEU A 21 -6.64 -1.44 1.25
C LEU A 21 -7.48 -1.04 0.03
N ALA A 22 -8.79 -0.83 0.20
CA ALA A 22 -9.66 -0.41 -0.89
C ALA A 22 -9.34 1.02 -1.36
N GLU A 23 -8.68 1.84 -0.53
CA GLU A 23 -8.29 3.19 -0.92
C GLU A 23 -7.06 3.26 -1.83
N PHE A 24 -6.27 2.19 -1.93
CA PHE A 24 -5.12 2.13 -2.82
C PHE A 24 -5.56 1.96 -4.28
N GLU A 25 -5.28 2.96 -5.10
CA GLU A 25 -5.58 2.95 -6.53
C GLU A 25 -4.43 3.60 -7.31
N PHE A 26 -3.59 2.74 -7.90
CA PHE A 26 -2.44 3.11 -8.71
C PHE A 26 -2.05 1.93 -9.62
N SER A 27 -1.15 2.14 -10.58
CA SER A 27 -0.64 1.07 -11.44
C SER A 27 0.09 0.01 -10.60
N GLY A 28 -0.41 -1.23 -10.61
CA GLY A 28 0.15 -2.32 -9.78
C GLY A 28 -0.47 -2.43 -8.38
N ALA A 29 -1.53 -1.66 -8.07
CA ALA A 29 -2.18 -1.68 -6.77
C ALA A 29 -2.73 -3.07 -6.38
N GLU A 30 -3.28 -3.85 -7.32
CA GLU A 30 -3.82 -5.18 -7.00
C GLU A 30 -2.73 -6.13 -6.50
N LYS A 31 -1.57 -6.17 -7.18
CA LYS A 31 -0.43 -6.97 -6.73
C LYS A 31 0.13 -6.47 -5.40
N PHE A 32 0.16 -5.14 -5.20
CA PHE A 32 0.54 -4.57 -3.91
C PHE A 32 -0.41 -5.02 -2.79
N LYS A 33 -1.73 -4.94 -3.00
CA LYS A 33 -2.75 -5.34 -2.01
C LYS A 33 -2.65 -6.84 -1.70
N GLU A 34 -2.47 -7.68 -2.71
CA GLU A 34 -2.29 -9.12 -2.56
C GLU A 34 -1.10 -9.45 -1.65
N ILE A 35 0.09 -8.94 -1.98
CA ILE A 35 1.31 -9.15 -1.19
C ILE A 35 1.17 -8.55 0.21
N PHE A 36 0.64 -7.33 0.32
CA PHE A 36 0.45 -6.65 1.61
C PHE A 36 -0.46 -7.48 2.53
N ASN A 37 -1.61 -7.91 2.00
CA ASN A 37 -2.58 -8.70 2.76
C ASN A 37 -1.99 -10.04 3.18
N HIS A 38 -1.22 -10.68 2.29
CA HIS A 38 -0.54 -11.93 2.59
C HIS A 38 0.47 -11.79 3.74
N ILE A 39 1.35 -10.77 3.68
CA ILE A 39 2.33 -10.49 4.74
C ILE A 39 1.64 -10.23 6.09
N VAL A 40 0.59 -9.39 6.09
CA VAL A 40 -0.16 -9.06 7.32
C VAL A 40 -0.93 -10.27 7.87
N THR A 41 -1.36 -11.19 7.00
CA THR A 41 -2.06 -12.41 7.39
C THR A 41 -1.12 -13.48 7.94
N LEU A 42 0.10 -13.58 7.40
CA LEU A 42 1.13 -14.50 7.88
C LEU A 42 1.49 -14.25 9.35
N ARG A 43 1.41 -13.00 9.83
CA ARG A 43 1.64 -12.61 11.23
C ARG A 43 2.99 -13.07 11.80
N SER A 44 3.99 -13.24 10.95
CA SER A 44 5.35 -13.57 11.35
C SER A 44 6.14 -12.30 11.64
N ASP A 45 6.92 -12.32 12.71
CA ASP A 45 7.89 -11.28 13.06
C ASP A 45 9.28 -11.53 12.42
N SER A 46 9.43 -12.58 11.60
CA SER A 46 10.70 -13.00 11.00
C SER A 46 10.71 -12.85 9.47
N PRO A 47 11.65 -12.05 8.91
CA PRO A 47 11.85 -11.95 7.46
C PRO A 47 12.17 -13.31 6.81
N ALA A 48 12.89 -14.19 7.52
CA ALA A 48 13.26 -15.51 6.99
C ALA A 48 12.04 -16.41 6.81
N ILE A 49 11.08 -16.36 7.74
CA ILE A 49 9.81 -17.11 7.63
C ILE A 49 9.02 -16.58 6.44
N LEU A 50 8.97 -15.26 6.24
CA LEU A 50 8.31 -14.66 5.09
C LEU A 50 8.96 -15.08 3.77
N LEU A 51 10.30 -15.11 3.69
CA LEU A 51 11.00 -15.57 2.49
C LEU A 51 10.77 -17.06 2.19
N GLU A 52 10.69 -17.89 3.23
CA GLU A 52 10.38 -19.31 3.09
C GLU A 52 8.95 -19.53 2.61
N ASP A 53 8.00 -18.77 3.14
CA ASP A 53 6.59 -18.82 2.76
C ASP A 53 6.35 -18.43 1.28
N TYR A 54 7.21 -17.56 0.73
CA TYR A 54 7.21 -17.22 -0.70
C TYR A 54 8.05 -18.16 -1.58
N ARG A 55 8.69 -19.20 -1.05
CA ARG A 55 9.50 -20.13 -1.85
C ARG A 55 8.63 -20.90 -2.85
N GLY A 56 9.00 -20.85 -4.13
CA GLY A 56 8.24 -21.45 -5.23
C GLY A 56 6.98 -20.68 -5.61
N HIS A 57 6.67 -19.56 -4.93
CA HIS A 57 5.55 -18.69 -5.28
C HIS A 57 5.89 -17.84 -6.53
N SER A 58 4.88 -17.44 -7.30
CA SER A 58 5.06 -16.59 -8.48
C SER A 58 5.73 -15.24 -8.17
N ASP A 59 5.55 -14.76 -6.95
CA ASP A 59 6.10 -13.49 -6.45
C ASP A 59 7.46 -13.64 -5.74
N GLU A 60 8.04 -14.84 -5.65
CA GLU A 60 9.30 -15.10 -4.93
C GLU A 60 10.43 -14.13 -5.30
N LEU A 61 10.58 -13.89 -6.61
CA LEU A 61 11.64 -13.01 -7.14
C LEU A 61 11.50 -11.57 -6.64
N ILE A 62 10.28 -11.03 -6.68
CA ILE A 62 10.01 -9.65 -6.25
C ILE A 62 10.21 -9.53 -4.74
N ILE A 63 9.76 -10.51 -3.95
CA ILE A 63 9.95 -10.52 -2.50
C ILE A 63 11.43 -10.55 -2.13
N LYS A 64 12.24 -11.38 -2.80
CA LYS A 64 13.70 -11.42 -2.60
C LYS A 64 14.37 -10.09 -2.94
N GLN A 65 13.97 -9.46 -4.05
CA GLN A 65 14.49 -8.14 -4.43
C GLN A 65 14.14 -7.07 -3.39
N LEU A 66 12.90 -7.05 -2.90
CA LEU A 66 12.46 -6.12 -1.87
C LEU A 66 13.14 -6.37 -0.52
N ALA A 67 13.42 -7.63 -0.17
CA ALA A 67 14.15 -7.99 1.03
C ALA A 67 15.63 -7.57 0.97
N ALA A 68 16.22 -7.52 -0.22
CA ALA A 68 17.62 -7.13 -0.43
C ALA A 68 17.80 -5.61 -0.65
N LEU A 69 16.72 -4.83 -0.74
CA LEU A 69 16.80 -3.40 -0.95
C LEU A 69 17.48 -2.72 0.24
N VAL A 70 18.50 -1.89 0.00
CA VAL A 70 19.13 -1.12 1.07
C VAL A 70 18.17 0.01 1.46
N ILE A 71 17.65 -0.05 2.70
CA ILE A 71 16.81 0.98 3.29
C ILE A 71 17.64 1.72 4.33
N ASP A 72 17.92 2.99 4.08
CA ASP A 72 18.67 3.85 5.01
C ASP A 72 17.69 4.64 5.89
N VAL A 73 17.07 3.93 6.84
CA VAL A 73 16.15 4.52 7.82
C VAL A 73 16.64 4.18 9.22
N PRO A 74 16.88 5.18 10.09
CA PRO A 74 17.25 4.94 11.48
C PRO A 74 16.19 4.10 12.20
N ALA A 75 16.62 3.19 13.07
CA ALA A 75 15.70 2.32 13.83
C ALA A 75 14.63 3.12 14.61
N GLU A 76 15.02 4.27 15.16
CA GLU A 76 14.15 5.18 15.92
C GLU A 76 13.07 5.86 15.04
N GLY A 77 13.32 5.98 13.73
CA GLY A 77 12.40 6.62 12.78
C GLY A 77 11.60 5.63 11.93
N LEU A 78 11.79 4.33 12.12
CA LEU A 78 11.29 3.30 11.20
C LEU A 78 9.76 3.27 11.09
N GLU A 79 9.05 3.32 12.23
CA GLU A 79 7.58 3.33 12.24
C GLU A 79 7.01 4.60 11.62
N ALA A 80 7.60 5.75 11.93
CA ALA A 80 7.19 7.04 11.39
C ALA A 80 7.40 7.12 9.88
N GLU A 81 8.56 6.65 9.38
CA GLU A 81 8.84 6.60 7.95
C GLU A 81 7.90 5.64 7.23
N PHE A 82 7.63 4.47 7.83
CA PHE A 82 6.70 3.50 7.25
C PHE A 82 5.28 4.06 7.13
N MET A 83 4.74 4.65 8.21
CA MET A 83 3.40 5.25 8.19
C MET A 83 3.35 6.47 7.27
N GLY A 84 4.39 7.31 7.24
CA GLY A 84 4.48 8.42 6.30
C GLY A 84 4.50 7.97 4.84
N ALA A 85 5.13 6.83 4.53
CA ALA A 85 5.09 6.23 3.19
C ALA A 85 3.69 5.71 2.84
N ILE A 86 2.96 5.10 3.78
CA ILE A 86 1.57 4.69 3.60
C ILE A 86 0.67 5.91 3.34
N ASP A 87 0.80 6.97 4.13
CA ASP A 87 0.02 8.20 3.96
C ASP A 87 0.25 8.85 2.61
N LYS A 88 1.50 8.89 2.14
CA LYS A 88 1.85 9.36 0.79
C LYS A 88 1.19 8.51 -0.28
N LEU A 89 1.25 7.17 -0.18
CA LEU A 89 0.60 6.27 -1.14
C LEU A 89 -0.93 6.45 -1.17
N LEU A 90 -1.55 6.68 -0.02
CA LEU A 90 -2.99 6.98 0.06
C LEU A 90 -3.31 8.34 -0.57
N ALA A 91 -2.47 9.36 -0.36
CA ALA A 91 -2.61 10.66 -1.00
C ALA A 91 -2.50 10.55 -2.53
N GLU A 92 -1.49 9.84 -3.03
CA GLU A 92 -1.32 9.58 -4.45
C GLU A 92 -2.51 8.82 -5.04
N SER A 93 -3.06 7.86 -4.29
CA SER A 93 -4.25 7.11 -4.71
C SER A 93 -5.50 7.99 -4.78
N ARG A 94 -5.67 8.94 -3.85
CA ARG A 94 -6.75 9.94 -3.91
C ARG A 94 -6.60 10.86 -5.11
N ASP A 95 -5.39 11.34 -5.37
CA ASP A 95 -5.10 12.19 -6.52
C ASP A 95 -5.33 11.47 -7.85
N TYR A 96 -4.93 10.20 -7.93
CA TYR A 96 -5.17 9.35 -9.09
C TYR A 96 -6.68 9.20 -9.36
N ARG A 97 -7.47 8.85 -8.33
CA ARG A 97 -8.93 8.75 -8.42
C ARG A 97 -9.58 10.06 -8.84
N PHE A 98 -9.16 11.18 -8.24
CA PHE A 98 -9.68 12.49 -8.58
C PHE A 98 -9.40 12.85 -10.04
N LYS A 99 -8.19 12.61 -10.54
CA LYS A 99 -7.82 12.85 -11.95
C LYS A 99 -8.61 11.94 -12.89
N ARG A 100 -8.76 10.66 -12.57
CA ARG A 100 -9.56 9.70 -13.34
C ARG A 100 -11.01 10.18 -13.49
N LEU A 101 -11.64 10.59 -12.39
CA LEU A 101 -13.02 11.09 -12.38
C LEU A 101 -13.15 12.44 -13.10
N SER A 102 -12.20 13.36 -12.92
CA SER A 102 -12.18 14.64 -13.65
C SER A 102 -12.17 14.42 -15.16
N ASN A 103 -11.27 13.56 -15.64
CA ASN A 103 -11.15 13.22 -17.06
C ASN A 103 -12.42 12.55 -17.60
N LYS A 104 -13.10 11.75 -16.78
CA LYS A 104 -14.34 11.09 -17.16
C LYS A 104 -15.51 12.08 -17.21
N LEU A 105 -15.60 12.98 -16.25
CA LEU A 105 -16.60 14.04 -16.20
C LEU A 105 -16.60 14.88 -17.48
N GLU A 106 -15.40 15.26 -17.95
CA GLU A 106 -15.23 16.04 -19.19
C GLU A 106 -15.63 15.29 -20.46
N LYS A 107 -15.43 13.96 -20.52
CA LYS A 107 -15.61 13.17 -21.75
C LYS A 107 -16.99 12.55 -21.87
N THR A 108 -17.48 11.94 -20.79
CA THR A 108 -18.67 11.07 -20.81
C THR A 108 -19.67 11.40 -19.70
N GLY A 109 -19.30 12.26 -18.75
CA GLY A 109 -20.04 12.46 -17.52
C GLY A 109 -19.79 11.36 -16.48
N LEU A 110 -20.25 11.61 -15.26
CA LEU A 110 -20.15 10.71 -14.10
C LEU A 110 -21.52 10.13 -13.75
N ASN A 111 -21.55 8.88 -13.29
CA ASN A 111 -22.73 8.28 -12.67
C ASN A 111 -22.95 8.78 -11.23
N GLU A 112 -24.03 8.40 -10.57
CA GLU A 112 -24.37 8.89 -9.22
C GLU A 112 -23.38 8.48 -8.13
N GLU A 113 -22.76 7.30 -8.23
CA GLU A 113 -21.71 6.86 -7.29
C GLU A 113 -20.42 7.65 -7.50
N GLU A 114 -20.03 7.85 -8.76
CA GLU A 114 -18.86 8.62 -9.16
C GLU A 114 -19.00 10.10 -8.79
N LYS A 115 -20.20 10.69 -8.88
CA LYS A 115 -20.46 12.05 -8.42
C LYS A 115 -20.27 12.19 -6.91
N LYS A 116 -20.75 11.21 -6.14
CA LYS A 116 -20.55 11.18 -4.68
C LYS A 116 -19.07 11.06 -4.34
N GLU A 117 -18.35 10.17 -5.03
CA GLU A 117 -16.91 10.00 -4.85
C GLU A 117 -16.15 11.27 -5.22
N PHE A 118 -16.44 11.86 -6.38
CA PHE A 118 -15.81 13.10 -6.84
C PHE A 118 -16.02 14.26 -5.86
N THR A 119 -17.24 14.41 -5.35
CA THR A 119 -17.57 15.43 -4.34
C THR A 119 -16.78 15.19 -3.05
N ARG A 120 -16.73 13.95 -2.55
CA ARG A 120 -15.94 13.59 -1.38
C ARG A 120 -14.46 13.92 -1.57
N LEU A 121 -13.88 13.51 -2.69
CA LEU A 121 -12.46 13.78 -2.99
C LEU A 121 -12.17 15.27 -3.16
N SER A 122 -13.12 16.06 -3.68
CA SER A 122 -12.95 17.52 -3.82
C SER A 122 -12.94 18.28 -2.48
N MET A 123 -13.57 17.73 -1.44
CA MET A 123 -13.61 18.32 -0.09
C MET A 123 -12.41 17.93 0.78
N MET A 124 -11.62 16.95 0.36
CA MET A 124 -10.44 16.44 1.09
C MET A 124 -9.12 17.09 0.62
N LYS A 125 -9.19 18.15 -0.21
CA LYS A 125 -8.03 18.92 -0.67
C LYS A 125 -7.52 19.91 0.37
#